data_AF-A0A834IB03-F1
#
_entry.id   AF-A0A834IB03-F1
#
_cell.length_a   1.000
_cell.length_b   1.000
_cell.length_c   1.000
_cell.angle_alpha   90.00
_cell.angle_beta   90.00
_cell.angle_gamma   90.00
#
_symmetry.space_group_name_H-M   'P 1'
#
loop_
_entity.id
_entity.type
_entity.pdbx_description
1 polymer ?
#
loop_
_entity_poly.entity_id
_entity_poly.type
_entity_poly.pdbx_seq_one_letter_code
_entity_poly.pdbx_strand_id
1 'polypeptide(L)'
;MFPYKIQLVQKLLPRDSDQRVEYSNAILRLSGEIEDFSSKLIMSYEDHFLLSGHVNKQNNRFWGTQNPQLIHEAPDFFLWGFLKSKVYVNKPRTIQHHKDNIGHEIEDIQPQMLQDVTTNALKSAESGIANRGHHLADIIFQS
;
A
#
# COMPACT_ATOMS: atom_id res chain seq x y z
N MET A 1 26.51 11.12 13.15
CA MET A 1 25.04 11.02 13.24
C MET A 1 24.51 10.89 11.83
N PHE A 2 23.66 9.90 11.57
CA PHE A 2 23.15 9.61 10.23
C PHE A 2 21.62 9.79 10.20
N PRO A 3 21.06 10.25 9.07
CA PRO A 3 19.62 10.31 8.88
C PRO A 3 19.07 8.95 8.48
N TYR A 4 18.11 8.44 9.24
CA TYR A 4 17.37 7.20 8.96
C TYR A 4 15.97 7.54 8.44
N LYS A 5 15.55 6.88 7.36
CA LYS A 5 14.22 6.98 6.78
C LYS A 5 13.28 6.05 7.53
N ILE A 6 12.10 6.54 7.92
CA ILE A 6 11.06 5.69 8.50
C ILE A 6 10.52 4.76 7.41
N GLN A 7 10.65 3.45 7.62
CA GLN A 7 10.01 2.41 6.82
C GLN A 7 8.87 1.81 7.65
N LEU A 8 7.69 1.73 7.07
CA LEU A 8 6.56 1.02 7.68
C LEU A 8 6.59 -0.41 7.16
N VAL A 9 6.61 -1.36 8.07
CA VAL A 9 6.55 -2.78 7.73
C VAL A 9 5.46 -3.44 8.56
N GLN A 10 4.72 -4.37 7.95
CA GLN A 10 3.75 -5.18 8.68
C GLN A 10 4.51 -6.17 9.57
N LYS A 11 4.23 -6.21 10.87
CA LYS A 11 4.74 -7.27 11.73
C LYS A 11 4.17 -8.63 11.29
N LEU A 12 5.04 -9.59 11.01
CA LEU A 12 4.65 -10.96 10.69
C LEU A 12 4.67 -11.83 11.95
N LEU A 13 3.54 -12.47 12.22
CA LEU A 13 3.45 -13.57 13.17
C LEU A 13 3.86 -14.88 12.48
N PRO A 14 4.34 -15.90 13.23
CA PRO A 14 4.76 -17.18 12.63
C PRO A 14 3.69 -17.87 11.78
N ARG A 15 2.40 -17.63 12.06
CA ARG A 15 1.27 -18.18 11.29
C ARG A 15 0.96 -17.40 10.00
N ASP A 16 1.53 -16.20 9.85
CA ASP A 16 1.22 -15.33 8.72
C ASP A 16 1.94 -15.78 7.45
N SER A 17 3.09 -16.48 7.56
CA SER A 17 3.82 -16.99 6.40
C SER A 17 2.95 -17.93 5.57
N ASP A 18 2.32 -18.90 6.22
CA ASP A 18 1.53 -19.92 5.53
C ASP A 18 0.25 -19.31 4.93
N GLN A 19 -0.43 -18.45 5.69
CA GLN A 19 -1.60 -17.71 5.21
C GLN A 19 -1.27 -16.80 4.02
N ARG A 20 -0.09 -16.17 4.02
CA ARG A 20 0.36 -15.32 2.91
C ARG A 20 0.67 -16.14 1.67
N VAL A 21 1.26 -17.32 1.81
CA VAL A 21 1.48 -18.25 0.69
C VAL A 21 0.15 -18.76 0.15
N GLU A 22 -0.79 -19.13 1.02
CA GLU A 22 -2.13 -19.59 0.63
C GLU A 22 -2.87 -18.50 -0.15
N TYR A 23 -2.90 -17.28 0.38
CA TYR A 23 -3.48 -16.11 -0.28
C TYR A 23 -2.81 -15.85 -1.64
N SER A 24 -1.48 -15.90 -1.71
CA SER A 24 -0.73 -15.65 -2.93
C SER A 24 -1.04 -16.68 -4.02
N ASN A 25 -1.18 -17.96 -3.64
CA ASN A 25 -1.61 -18.99 -4.58
C ASN A 25 -3.06 -18.78 -5.05
N ALA A 26 -3.96 -18.41 -4.13
CA ALA A 26 -5.36 -18.17 -4.45
C ALA A 26 -5.53 -17.01 -5.45
N ILE A 27 -4.85 -15.88 -5.23
CA ILE A 27 -4.97 -14.72 -6.13
C ILE A 27 -4.38 -14.99 -7.52
N LEU A 28 -3.25 -15.71 -7.61
CA LEU A 28 -2.67 -16.10 -8.89
C LEU A 28 -3.58 -17.04 -9.67
N ARG A 29 -4.18 -18.01 -8.98
CA ARG A 29 -5.16 -18.92 -9.60
C ARG A 29 -6.37 -18.17 -10.14
N LEU A 30 -6.99 -17.31 -9.33
CA LEU A 30 -8.15 -16.51 -9.74
C LEU A 30 -7.82 -15.59 -10.91
N SER A 31 -6.60 -15.04 -10.95
CA SER A 31 -6.16 -14.19 -12.06
C SER A 31 -6.08 -14.91 -13.41
N GLY A 32 -5.84 -16.24 -13.40
CA GLY A 32 -5.85 -17.06 -14.61
C GLY A 32 -7.23 -17.60 -14.99
N GLU A 33 -8.17 -17.69 -14.04
CA GLU A 33 -9.53 -18.19 -14.27
C GLU A 33 -10.51 -17.07 -14.66
N ILE A 34 -10.31 -15.84 -14.16
CA ILE A 34 -11.24 -14.74 -14.35
C ILE A 34 -10.76 -13.82 -15.48
N GLU A 35 -11.53 -13.75 -16.56
CA GLU A 35 -11.32 -12.73 -17.61
C GLU A 35 -11.50 -11.33 -17.03
N ASP A 36 -10.61 -10.41 -17.41
CA ASP A 36 -10.55 -9.04 -16.89
C ASP A 36 -10.57 -9.00 -15.35
N PHE A 37 -9.73 -9.83 -14.73
CA PHE A 37 -9.58 -9.91 -13.29
C PHE A 37 -9.37 -8.54 -12.62
N SER A 38 -8.64 -7.63 -13.29
CA SER A 38 -8.33 -6.30 -12.77
C SER A 38 -9.56 -5.44 -12.48
N SER A 39 -10.62 -5.54 -13.29
CA SER A 39 -11.86 -4.78 -13.08
C SER A 39 -12.78 -5.40 -12.04
N LYS A 40 -12.58 -6.69 -11.72
CA LYS A 40 -13.40 -7.48 -10.79
C LYS A 40 -12.75 -7.65 -9.42
N LEU A 41 -11.50 -7.22 -9.27
CA LEU A 41 -10.77 -7.28 -8.00
C LEU A 41 -11.31 -6.23 -7.04
N ILE A 42 -11.88 -6.70 -5.92
CA ILE A 42 -12.30 -5.84 -4.82
C ILE A 42 -11.38 -6.11 -3.63
N MET A 43 -10.73 -5.06 -3.13
CA MET A 43 -9.94 -5.11 -1.91
C MET A 43 -10.58 -4.18 -0.88
N SER A 44 -10.92 -4.71 0.28
CA SER A 44 -11.34 -3.90 1.42
C SER A 44 -10.11 -3.48 2.24
N TYR A 45 -10.11 -2.22 2.66
CA TYR A 45 -9.13 -1.71 3.61
C TYR A 45 -9.81 -0.72 4.56
N GLU A 46 -9.43 -0.76 5.83
CA GLU A 46 -9.93 0.15 6.85
C GLU A 46 -8.84 1.20 7.13
N ASP A 47 -9.12 2.46 6.80
CA ASP A 47 -8.23 3.56 7.09
C ASP A 47 -9.01 4.84 7.36
N HIS A 48 -8.44 5.68 8.21
CA HIS A 48 -9.05 6.90 8.72
C HIS A 48 -8.50 8.11 7.97
N PHE A 49 -9.37 8.83 7.26
CA PHE A 49 -9.04 10.14 6.73
C PHE A 49 -9.18 11.21 7.82
N LEU A 50 -8.05 11.65 8.37
CA LEU A 50 -8.03 12.76 9.33
C LEU A 50 -7.92 14.11 8.60
N LEU A 51 -8.76 15.08 8.96
CA LEU A 51 -8.73 16.45 8.43
C LEU A 51 -7.40 17.17 8.72
N SER A 52 -6.68 16.75 9.76
CA SER A 52 -5.39 17.32 10.15
C SER A 52 -4.21 16.85 9.29
N GLY A 53 -4.40 15.90 8.36
CA GLY A 53 -3.34 15.41 7.47
C GLY A 53 -2.16 14.83 8.26
N HIS A 54 -2.33 13.67 8.90
CA HIS A 54 -1.29 13.13 9.77
C HIS A 54 -0.05 12.62 9.02
N VAL A 55 1.10 13.02 9.58
CA VAL A 55 2.49 12.58 9.37
C VAL A 55 2.95 12.44 7.92
N ASN A 56 3.59 13.50 7.42
CA ASN A 56 4.36 13.47 6.18
C ASN A 56 5.60 12.55 6.33
N LYS A 57 5.49 11.32 5.81
CA LYS A 57 6.59 10.32 5.81
C LYS A 57 7.81 10.77 5.00
N GLN A 58 7.66 11.66 4.01
CA GLN A 58 8.78 12.20 3.22
C GLN A 58 9.68 13.15 4.04
N ASN A 59 9.11 13.85 5.02
CA ASN A 59 9.84 14.84 5.83
C ASN A 59 10.27 14.33 7.21
N ASN A 60 9.82 13.16 7.65
CA ASN A 60 10.23 12.59 8.93
C ASN A 60 11.48 11.70 8.80
N ARG A 61 12.62 12.24 9.24
CA ARG A 61 13.89 11.52 9.37
C ARG A 61 14.31 11.46 10.84
N PHE A 62 14.70 10.27 11.29
CA PHE A 62 15.32 10.12 12.60
C PHE A 62 16.83 10.34 12.46
N TRP A 63 17.42 11.17 13.31
CA TRP A 63 18.87 11.37 13.35
C TRP A 63 19.43 10.58 14.54
N GLY A 64 20.38 9.69 14.29
CA GLY A 64 20.96 8.85 15.33
C GLY A 64 22.38 8.41 15.01
N THR A 65 23.10 7.89 16.00
CA THR A 65 24.38 7.19 15.76
C THR A 65 24.15 5.72 15.38
N GLN A 66 22.95 5.19 15.64
CA GLN A 66 22.51 3.84 15.30
C GLN A 66 21.05 3.87 14.80
N ASN A 67 20.68 2.87 13.98
CA ASN A 67 19.31 2.70 13.52
C ASN A 67 18.43 2.31 14.74
N PRO A 68 17.37 3.06 15.07
CA PRO A 68 16.54 2.80 16.24
C PRO A 68 15.76 1.48 16.21
N GLN A 69 15.71 0.76 15.07
CA GLN A 69 14.93 -0.49 14.91
C GLN A 69 13.46 -0.35 15.33
N LEU A 70 12.95 0.88 15.33
CA LEU A 70 11.57 1.21 15.69
C LEU A 70 10.67 0.88 14.50
N ILE A 71 9.94 -0.23 14.62
CA ILE A 71 8.97 -0.67 13.63
C ILE A 71 7.67 0.11 13.86
N HIS A 72 7.31 0.95 12.88
CA HIS A 72 5.95 1.43 12.78
C HIS A 72 5.18 0.54 11.81
N GLU A 73 3.97 0.17 12.18
CA GLU A 73 3.12 -0.75 11.43
C GLU A 73 2.06 0.04 10.67
N ALA A 74 2.08 0.00 9.34
CA ALA A 74 0.94 0.36 8.51
C ALA A 74 1.07 -0.32 7.15
N PRO A 75 0.01 -0.97 6.64
CA PRO A 75 -0.01 -1.41 5.26
C PRO A 75 -0.04 -0.16 4.35
N ASP A 76 0.99 0.01 3.52
CA ASP A 76 1.03 1.06 2.51
C ASP A 76 0.79 0.42 1.14
N PHE A 77 -0.46 0.47 0.69
CA PHE A 77 -0.84 0.05 -0.65
C PHE A 77 -0.66 1.26 -1.58
N PHE A 78 0.09 1.09 -2.68
CA PHE A 78 0.40 2.18 -3.63
C PHE A 78 -0.83 3.02 -4.00
N LEU A 79 -1.93 2.36 -4.38
CA LEU A 79 -3.15 3.04 -4.83
C LEU A 79 -3.72 3.95 -3.75
N TRP A 80 -3.63 3.49 -2.50
CA TRP A 80 -4.10 4.25 -1.35
C TRP A 80 -3.18 5.43 -1.02
N GLY A 81 -1.87 5.22 -1.04
CA GLY A 81 -0.89 6.30 -0.90
C GLY A 81 -1.04 7.36 -2.00
N PHE A 82 -1.27 6.93 -3.24
CA PHE A 82 -1.57 7.79 -4.38
C PHE A 82 -2.85 8.60 -4.16
N LEU A 83 -3.97 7.93 -3.83
CA LEU A 83 -5.25 8.60 -3.60
C LEU A 83 -5.16 9.61 -2.47
N LYS A 84 -4.53 9.25 -1.33
CA LYS A 84 -4.28 10.19 -0.24
C LYS A 84 -3.47 11.40 -0.71
N SER A 85 -2.41 11.19 -1.51
CA SER A 85 -1.58 12.30 -1.99
C SER A 85 -2.38 13.34 -2.79
N LYS A 86 -3.42 12.89 -3.51
CA LYS A 86 -4.32 13.69 -4.32
C LYS A 86 -5.43 14.35 -3.49
N VAL A 87 -6.10 13.55 -2.66
CA VAL A 87 -7.20 13.98 -1.79
C VAL A 87 -6.78 15.12 -0.84
N TYR A 88 -5.51 15.20 -0.46
CA TYR A 88 -5.01 16.22 0.46
C TYR A 88 -4.31 17.42 -0.21
N VAL A 89 -4.17 17.48 -1.54
CA VAL A 89 -3.49 18.59 -2.25
C VAL A 89 -4.07 19.95 -1.86
N ASN A 90 -5.40 20.05 -1.86
CA ASN A 90 -6.12 21.30 -1.62
C ASN A 90 -6.40 21.58 -0.12
N LYS A 91 -5.84 20.77 0.79
CA LYS A 91 -6.02 20.87 2.26
C LYS A 91 -7.49 21.14 2.66
N PRO A 92 -8.41 20.19 2.40
CA PRO A 92 -9.83 20.39 2.64
C PRO A 92 -10.11 20.80 4.09
N ARG A 93 -10.87 21.89 4.26
CA ARG A 93 -11.20 22.47 5.59
C ARG A 93 -12.55 22.03 6.13
N THR A 94 -13.34 21.31 5.33
CA THR A 94 -14.65 20.80 5.70
C THR A 94 -14.77 19.33 5.30
N ILE A 95 -15.63 18.60 6.01
CA ILE A 95 -15.94 17.20 5.70
C ILE A 95 -16.53 17.08 4.30
N GLN A 96 -17.39 18.03 3.88
CA GLN A 96 -18.02 17.99 2.57
C GLN A 96 -16.99 18.12 1.44
N HIS A 97 -16.12 19.14 1.50
CA HIS A 97 -15.07 19.33 0.50
C HIS A 97 -14.12 18.12 0.46
N HIS A 98 -13.88 17.46 1.59
CA HIS A 98 -13.08 16.25 1.63
C HIS A 98 -13.77 15.07 0.93
N LYS A 99 -15.08 14.86 1.16
CA LYS A 99 -15.88 13.85 0.45
C LYS A 99 -15.92 14.10 -1.05
N ASP A 100 -16.14 15.36 -1.45
CA ASP A 100 -16.18 15.74 -2.86
C ASP A 100 -14.82 15.48 -3.52
N ASN A 101 -13.71 15.79 -2.83
CA ASN A 101 -12.37 15.54 -3.37
C ASN A 101 -12.07 14.04 -3.48
N ILE A 102 -12.52 13.21 -2.53
CA ILE A 102 -12.41 11.74 -2.65
C ILE A 102 -13.19 11.25 -3.87
N GLY A 103 -14.42 11.73 -4.07
CA GLY A 103 -15.24 11.35 -5.22
C GLY A 103 -14.55 11.68 -6.55
N HIS A 104 -14.16 12.93 -6.75
CA HIS A 104 -13.49 13.36 -7.98
C HIS A 104 -12.18 12.61 -8.23
N GLU A 105 -11.32 12.46 -7.22
CA GLU A 105 -10.02 11.80 -7.40
C GLU A 105 -10.16 10.30 -7.66
N ILE A 106 -11.25 9.65 -7.23
CA ILE A 106 -11.57 8.26 -7.60
C ILE A 106 -12.05 8.19 -9.05
N GLU A 107 -12.91 9.11 -9.47
CA GLU A 107 -13.42 9.18 -10.85
C GLU A 107 -12.30 9.44 -11.86
N ASP A 108 -11.28 10.19 -11.47
CA ASP A 108 -10.11 10.51 -12.31
C ASP A 108 -9.09 9.35 -12.43
N ILE A 109 -9.22 8.28 -11.63
CA ILE A 109 -8.31 7.12 -11.68
C ILE A 109 -8.46 6.43 -13.03
N GLN A 110 -7.37 6.45 -13.81
CA GLN A 110 -7.33 5.79 -15.09
C GLN A 110 -7.41 4.26 -14.95
N PRO A 111 -8.18 3.55 -15.79
CA PRO A 111 -8.25 2.09 -15.76
C PRO A 111 -6.88 1.40 -15.86
N GLN A 112 -5.96 1.98 -16.64
CA GLN A 112 -4.59 1.46 -16.75
C GLN A 112 -3.86 1.42 -15.40
N MET A 113 -4.08 2.41 -14.53
CA MET A 113 -3.46 2.42 -13.21
C MET A 113 -3.93 1.24 -12.35
N LEU A 114 -5.21 0.86 -12.46
CA LEU A 114 -5.75 -0.30 -11.76
C LEU A 114 -5.16 -1.61 -12.29
N GLN A 115 -4.91 -1.69 -13.60
CA GLN A 115 -4.23 -2.83 -14.22
C GLN A 115 -2.78 -2.96 -13.74
N ASP A 116 -2.06 -1.83 -13.65
CA ASP A 116 -0.68 -1.81 -13.18
C ASP A 116 -0.57 -2.20 -11.69
N VAL A 117 -1.49 -1.69 -10.86
CA VAL A 117 -1.61 -2.07 -9.45
C VAL A 117 -1.88 -3.57 -9.31
N THR A 118 -2.81 -4.10 -10.09
CA THR A 118 -3.14 -5.53 -10.09
C THR A 118 -1.93 -6.37 -10.52
N THR A 119 -1.25 -5.98 -11.60
CA THR A 119 -0.05 -6.65 -12.09
C THR A 119 1.06 -6.66 -11.03
N ASN A 120 1.26 -5.55 -10.34
CA ASN A 120 2.24 -5.47 -9.26
C ASN A 120 1.85 -6.35 -8.05
N ALA A 121 0.56 -6.45 -7.74
CA ALA A 121 0.08 -7.35 -6.69
C ALA A 121 0.34 -8.83 -7.04
N LEU A 122 0.13 -9.23 -8.30
CA LEU A 122 0.43 -10.60 -8.76
C LEU A 122 1.93 -10.92 -8.69
N LYS A 123 2.80 -10.00 -9.15
CA LYS A 123 4.27 -10.14 -8.99
C LYS A 123 4.69 -10.26 -7.53
N SER A 124 4.03 -9.51 -6.65
CA SER A 124 4.27 -9.58 -5.21
C SER A 124 3.83 -10.92 -4.62
N ALA A 125 2.72 -11.49 -5.10
CA ALA A 125 2.25 -12.81 -4.71
C ALA A 125 3.26 -13.91 -5.12
N GLU A 126 3.78 -13.87 -6.36
CA GLU A 126 4.82 -14.78 -6.83
C GLU A 126 6.08 -14.69 -5.96
N SER A 127 6.54 -13.47 -5.68
CA SER A 127 7.69 -13.21 -4.81
C SER A 127 7.44 -13.69 -3.37
N GLY A 128 6.20 -13.57 -2.89
CA GLY A 128 5.77 -14.04 -1.58
C GLY A 128 5.87 -15.56 -1.45
N ILE A 129 5.44 -16.28 -2.49
CA ILE A 129 5.58 -17.74 -2.56
C ILE A 129 7.05 -18.14 -2.58
N ALA A 130 7.88 -17.50 -3.41
CA ALA A 130 9.31 -17.77 -3.50
C ALA A 130 10.03 -17.56 -2.15
N ASN A 131 9.60 -16.55 -1.37
CA ASN A 131 10.11 -16.26 -0.03
C ASN A 131 9.36 -16.97 1.11
N ARG A 132 8.52 -17.97 0.79
CA ARG A 132 7.75 -18.75 1.78
C ARG A 132 6.94 -17.85 2.74
N GLY A 133 6.33 -16.80 2.21
CA GLY A 133 5.48 -15.86 2.97
C GLY A 133 6.22 -14.89 3.89
N HIS A 134 7.56 -14.92 3.92
CA HIS A 134 8.36 -13.97 4.68
C HIS A 134 8.34 -12.57 4.03
N HIS A 135 8.92 -11.59 4.71
CA HIS A 135 9.11 -10.26 4.16
C HIS A 135 9.81 -10.32 2.81
N LEU A 136 9.25 -9.60 1.84
CA LEU A 136 9.88 -9.39 0.54
C LEU A 136 11.11 -8.50 0.76
N ALA A 137 12.28 -8.97 0.32
CA ALA A 137 13.48 -8.14 0.29
C ALA A 137 13.19 -6.94 -0.62
N ASP A 138 13.37 -5.73 -0.09
CA ASP A 138 13.16 -4.42 -0.73
C ASP A 138 12.42 -4.47 -2.07
N ILE A 139 11.08 -4.47 -2.04
CA ILE A 139 10.30 -4.16 -3.24
C ILE A 139 10.59 -2.70 -3.57
N ILE A 140 11.56 -2.48 -4.46
CA ILE A 140 11.80 -1.18 -5.04
C ILE A 140 10.61 -0.92 -5.97
N PHE A 141 9.67 -0.11 -5.51
CA PHE A 141 8.75 0.57 -6.40
C PHE A 141 9.60 1.46 -7.31
N GLN A 142 9.96 0.95 -8.49
CA GLN A 142 10.56 1.78 -9.53
C GLN A 142 9.46 2.73 -10.01
N SER A 143 9.67 4.00 -9.69
CA SER A 143 8.87 5.15 -10.15
C SER A 143 8.96 5.32 -11.66
#